data_AF-A0A2V2RQ50-F1
#
_entry.id   AF-A0A2V2RQ50-F1
#
_cell.length_a   1.000
_cell.length_b   1.000
_cell.length_c   1.000
_cell.angle_alpha   90.00
_cell.angle_beta   90.00
_cell.angle_gamma   90.00
#
_symmetry.space_group_name_H-M   'P 1'
#
loop_
_entity.id
_entity.type
_entity.pdbx_description
1 polymer ?
#
loop_
_entity_poly.entity_id
_entity_poly.type
_entity_poly.pdbx_seq_one_letter_code
_entity_poly.pdbx_strand_id
1 'polypeptide(L)'
;MDWILFHAETLNVRADTTGVIITRREVARPSNSSRLERVMPALLLQLEDMEIGAAQNDSSWLIPYPQFVNLEAKGIDAFENLCQWSPLTLEIESSQWLGSPDFRYTYRFHKGTSPVSFERRGCFLTTNGEVFRLDSDSFTLLEAIDSFNASPATTKADSALLRFHEIKGLASSIGAKLDKYLGAERVLLPSKLGVDIVPEAGGRISFVPKIEGVPQESLTRAFFAGDDIESVYAVDDEAGGRIRVIFDDEQQEVLRRIQKVRHLSGRSKSEVMRDPLAVFDGVSGSVEFSFGPRVVGVGDFPFTVRPYLDSRAGIFDGLAPAGHRPPDYGLECTYADGTTERVQFSSQKQILQFKNEVSDARCRGIGTIDFDGRTILVTPELESSLEQLLKIGQSKHSHPPDTKSTGQYVLIYTNETELEYQGKDTIADVHFKAELPTGFKANAKAHQSTGYQWLRANYERNRTGCLLADDMGLGKTLQVLLFLAALIEEDDLSDNKPASNLPPWNP
;
A
#
# COMPACT_ATOMS: atom_id res chain seq x y z
N MET A 1 -37.53 38.32 -6.86
CA MET A 1 -37.00 39.03 -8.06
C MET A 1 -36.17 38.03 -8.81
N ASP A 2 -36.59 37.59 -9.99
CA ASP A 2 -35.87 36.60 -10.78
C ASP A 2 -34.61 37.22 -11.38
N TRP A 3 -33.50 36.47 -11.45
CA TRP A 3 -32.28 36.99 -12.06
C TRP A 3 -32.35 36.72 -13.56
N ILE A 4 -32.45 37.79 -14.36
CA ILE A 4 -32.49 37.68 -15.81
C ILE A 4 -31.07 37.42 -16.30
N LEU A 5 -30.84 36.24 -16.89
CA LEU A 5 -29.55 35.82 -17.44
C LEU A 5 -29.43 36.25 -18.91
N PHE A 6 -30.54 36.21 -19.65
CA PHE A 6 -30.60 36.63 -21.04
C PHE A 6 -31.99 37.13 -21.38
N HIS A 7 -32.08 38.28 -22.04
CA HIS A 7 -33.34 38.84 -22.50
C HIS A 7 -33.23 39.27 -23.96
N ALA A 8 -34.11 38.71 -24.80
CA ALA A 8 -34.30 39.08 -26.19
C ALA A 8 -35.80 39.13 -26.54
N GLU A 9 -36.13 39.51 -27.77
CA GLU A 9 -37.52 39.68 -28.22
C GLU A 9 -38.31 38.37 -28.17
N THR A 10 -37.66 37.24 -28.52
CA THR A 10 -38.34 35.93 -28.61
C THR A 10 -37.98 34.97 -27.48
N LEU A 11 -37.00 35.32 -26.64
CA LEU A 11 -36.47 34.43 -25.62
C LEU A 11 -36.09 35.19 -24.35
N ASN A 12 -36.47 34.64 -23.22
CA ASN A 12 -36.07 35.13 -21.91
C ASN A 12 -35.59 33.94 -21.05
N VAL A 13 -34.37 34.03 -20.56
CA VAL A 13 -33.73 33.02 -19.69
C VAL A 13 -33.50 33.66 -18.33
N ARG A 14 -34.04 33.04 -17.28
CA ARG A 14 -33.93 33.54 -15.91
C ARG A 14 -33.56 32.44 -14.93
N ALA A 15 -32.79 32.78 -13.91
CA ALA A 15 -32.53 31.91 -12.77
C ALA A 15 -33.63 32.08 -11.71
N ASP A 16 -34.32 30.98 -11.41
CA ASP A 16 -35.34 30.84 -10.38
C ASP A 16 -34.82 30.04 -9.17
N THR A 17 -35.64 29.84 -8.14
CA THR A 17 -35.28 29.09 -6.93
C THR A 17 -34.88 27.64 -7.19
N THR A 18 -35.51 26.96 -8.16
CA THR A 18 -35.32 25.51 -8.41
C THR A 18 -34.45 25.20 -9.62
N GLY A 19 -34.22 26.18 -10.50
CA GLY A 19 -33.43 25.98 -11.72
C GLY A 19 -33.48 27.18 -12.66
N VAL A 20 -33.05 26.94 -13.90
CA VAL A 20 -33.09 27.92 -14.98
C VAL A 20 -34.39 27.77 -15.76
N ILE A 21 -35.16 28.85 -15.81
CA ILE A 21 -36.39 28.91 -16.59
C ILE A 21 -36.11 29.58 -17.92
N ILE A 22 -36.45 28.88 -19.00
CA ILE A 22 -36.38 29.37 -20.37
C ILE A 22 -37.80 29.62 -20.85
N THR A 23 -38.12 30.86 -21.17
CA THR A 23 -39.43 31.27 -21.70
C THR A 23 -39.29 31.75 -23.13
N ARG A 24 -40.09 31.18 -24.03
CA ARG A 24 -40.15 31.55 -25.43
C ARG A 24 -41.41 32.37 -25.70
N ARG A 25 -41.29 33.44 -26.48
CA ARG A 25 -42.44 34.24 -26.94
C ARG A 25 -42.64 34.01 -28.44
N GLU A 26 -43.87 33.73 -28.84
CA GLU A 26 -44.24 33.69 -30.25
C GLU A 26 -44.34 35.11 -30.80
N VAL A 27 -43.26 35.58 -31.42
CA VAL A 27 -43.23 36.84 -32.16
C VAL A 27 -42.97 36.54 -33.63
N ALA A 28 -43.67 37.24 -34.53
CA ALA A 28 -43.49 37.10 -35.97
C ALA A 28 -42.07 37.56 -36.39
N ARG A 29 -41.20 36.58 -36.67
CA ARG A 29 -39.84 36.69 -37.26
C ARG A 29 -39.07 37.98 -36.90
N PRO A 30 -38.30 38.01 -35.80
CA PRO A 30 -37.40 39.11 -35.53
C PRO A 30 -36.35 39.24 -36.65
N SER A 31 -36.11 40.46 -37.12
CA SER A 31 -35.16 40.75 -38.21
C SER A 31 -33.70 40.52 -37.80
N ASN A 32 -33.40 40.52 -36.50
CA ASN A 32 -32.07 40.32 -35.93
C ASN A 32 -32.08 39.32 -34.75
N SER A 33 -32.36 38.04 -35.01
CA SER A 33 -32.25 36.99 -33.99
C SER A 33 -30.80 36.67 -33.63
N SER A 34 -30.53 36.55 -32.34
CA SER A 34 -29.25 36.05 -31.81
C SER A 34 -29.01 34.57 -32.17
N ARG A 35 -27.75 34.10 -32.11
CA ARG A 35 -27.43 32.67 -32.34
C ARG A 35 -28.21 31.77 -31.40
N LEU A 36 -28.33 32.18 -30.13
CA LEU A 36 -29.03 31.43 -29.09
C LEU A 36 -30.53 31.31 -29.46
N GLU A 37 -31.21 32.41 -29.81
CA GLU A 37 -32.62 32.37 -30.26
C GLU A 37 -32.88 31.46 -31.47
N ARG A 38 -31.92 31.33 -32.40
CA ARG A 38 -32.06 30.44 -33.58
C ARG A 38 -31.93 28.97 -33.24
N VAL A 39 -31.04 28.62 -32.31
CA VAL A 39 -30.77 27.22 -31.92
C VAL A 39 -31.77 26.73 -30.88
N MET A 40 -32.35 27.63 -30.08
CA MET A 40 -33.21 27.26 -28.96
C MET A 40 -34.36 26.30 -29.29
N PRO A 41 -35.14 26.46 -30.39
CA PRO A 41 -36.26 25.56 -30.65
C PRO A 41 -35.84 24.08 -30.80
N ALA A 42 -34.74 23.82 -31.51
CA ALA A 42 -34.22 22.47 -31.66
C ALA A 42 -33.60 21.96 -30.34
N LEU A 43 -32.92 22.84 -29.61
CA LEU A 43 -32.29 22.49 -28.35
C LEU A 43 -33.29 22.13 -27.26
N LEU A 44 -34.45 22.80 -27.20
CA LEU A 44 -35.49 22.50 -26.20
C LEU A 44 -36.06 21.10 -26.41
N LEU A 45 -36.33 20.68 -27.65
CA LEU A 45 -36.72 19.29 -27.93
C LEU A 45 -35.62 18.31 -27.51
N GLN A 46 -34.36 18.61 -27.84
CA GLN A 46 -33.23 17.76 -27.45
C GLN A 46 -33.12 17.64 -25.91
N LEU A 47 -33.34 18.72 -25.17
CA LEU A 47 -33.29 18.72 -23.70
C LEU A 47 -34.43 17.90 -23.08
N GLU A 48 -35.62 17.92 -23.68
CA GLU A 48 -36.75 17.08 -23.30
C GLU A 48 -36.46 15.60 -23.59
N ASP A 49 -36.00 15.28 -24.81
CA ASP A 49 -35.66 13.92 -25.23
C ASP A 49 -34.56 13.30 -24.34
N MET A 50 -33.66 14.11 -23.81
CA MET A 50 -32.60 13.69 -22.89
C MET A 50 -32.99 13.71 -21.41
N GLU A 51 -34.23 14.06 -21.06
CA GLU A 51 -34.73 14.22 -19.68
C GLU A 51 -33.91 15.21 -18.83
N ILE A 52 -33.35 16.24 -19.46
CA ILE A 52 -32.51 17.29 -18.85
C ILE A 52 -33.34 18.54 -18.51
N GLY A 53 -34.44 18.76 -19.21
CA GLY A 53 -35.35 19.88 -18.96
C GLY A 53 -36.78 19.41 -19.09
N ALA A 54 -37.66 20.00 -18.29
CA ALA A 54 -39.09 19.72 -18.35
C ALA A 54 -39.85 20.95 -18.84
N ALA A 55 -40.73 20.77 -19.83
CA ALA A 55 -41.74 21.78 -20.14
C ALA A 55 -42.65 21.98 -18.93
N GLN A 56 -42.75 23.21 -18.46
CA GLN A 56 -43.77 23.61 -17.49
C GLN A 56 -45.09 23.92 -18.22
N ASN A 57 -44.98 24.57 -19.38
CA ASN A 57 -46.09 25.02 -20.23
C ASN A 57 -45.61 25.02 -21.69
N ASP A 58 -46.51 25.25 -22.65
CA ASP A 58 -46.21 25.33 -24.11
C ASP A 58 -45.12 26.34 -24.51
N SER A 59 -44.77 27.26 -23.61
CA SER A 59 -43.81 28.35 -23.84
C SER A 59 -42.73 28.45 -22.77
N SER A 60 -42.65 27.51 -21.81
CA SER A 60 -41.74 27.61 -20.67
C SER A 60 -41.13 26.25 -20.31
N TRP A 61 -39.81 26.22 -20.13
CA TRP A 61 -39.03 25.04 -19.76
C TRP A 61 -38.21 25.32 -18.51
N LEU A 62 -38.11 24.33 -17.62
CA LEU A 62 -37.28 24.36 -16.43
C LEU A 62 -36.13 23.37 -16.56
N ILE A 63 -34.91 23.84 -16.36
CA ILE A 63 -33.71 23.01 -16.23
C ILE A 63 -33.24 23.10 -14.77
N PRO A 64 -33.31 22.01 -13.98
CA PRO A 64 -32.78 21.96 -12.62
C PRO A 64 -31.29 22.29 -12.58
N TYR A 65 -30.82 22.97 -11.52
CA TYR A 65 -29.41 23.36 -11.40
C TYR A 65 -28.39 22.21 -11.56
N PRO A 66 -28.57 21.02 -10.94
CA PRO A 66 -27.65 19.91 -11.13
C PRO A 66 -27.55 19.43 -12.58
N GLN A 67 -28.63 19.59 -13.35
CA GLN A 67 -28.64 19.23 -14.77
C GLN A 67 -28.06 20.35 -15.63
N PHE A 68 -28.34 21.61 -15.30
CA PHE A 68 -27.83 22.79 -16.01
C PHE A 68 -26.31 22.88 -15.99
N VAL A 69 -25.69 22.64 -14.83
CA VAL A 69 -24.24 22.68 -14.65
C VAL A 69 -23.51 21.63 -15.49
N ASN A 70 -24.16 20.49 -15.75
CA ASN A 70 -23.62 19.37 -16.51
C ASN A 70 -23.95 19.42 -18.02
N LEU A 71 -24.52 20.51 -18.53
CA LEU A 71 -24.90 20.62 -19.95
C LEU A 71 -23.69 20.55 -20.90
N GLU A 72 -22.61 21.25 -20.56
CA GLU A 72 -21.37 21.28 -21.36
C GLU A 72 -20.71 19.90 -21.43
N ALA A 73 -20.71 19.16 -20.32
CA ALA A 73 -20.22 17.78 -20.28
C ALA A 73 -21.05 16.82 -21.18
N LYS A 74 -22.29 17.19 -21.49
CA LYS A 74 -23.19 16.47 -22.41
C LYS A 74 -23.15 17.00 -23.85
N GLY A 75 -22.22 17.92 -24.15
CA GLY A 75 -22.05 18.52 -25.48
C GLY A 75 -23.06 19.62 -25.82
N ILE A 76 -23.70 20.23 -24.80
CA ILE A 76 -24.66 21.33 -24.97
C ILE A 76 -24.02 22.65 -24.54
N ASP A 77 -23.37 23.34 -25.47
CA ASP A 77 -22.62 24.58 -25.21
C ASP A 77 -23.45 25.85 -25.45
N ALA A 78 -24.72 25.71 -25.81
CA ALA A 78 -25.57 26.83 -26.21
C ALA A 78 -25.72 27.91 -25.13
N PHE A 79 -25.53 27.55 -23.86
CA PHE A 79 -25.68 28.43 -22.69
C PHE A 79 -24.36 28.96 -22.12
N GLU A 80 -23.22 28.58 -22.70
CA GLU A 80 -21.88 28.96 -22.22
C GLU A 80 -21.74 30.49 -22.09
N ASN A 81 -22.28 31.23 -23.06
CA ASN A 81 -22.16 32.68 -23.14
C ASN A 81 -23.29 33.46 -22.44
N LEU A 82 -24.12 32.81 -21.62
CA LEU A 82 -25.18 33.51 -20.88
C LEU A 82 -24.61 34.50 -19.86
N CYS A 83 -23.53 34.12 -19.18
CA CYS A 83 -22.88 34.94 -18.16
C CYS A 83 -21.42 34.50 -17.99
N GLN A 84 -20.61 35.39 -17.41
CA GLN A 84 -19.19 35.12 -17.21
C GLN A 84 -18.96 34.18 -16.03
N TRP A 85 -17.89 33.38 -16.11
CA TRP A 85 -17.41 32.58 -14.99
C TRP A 85 -17.00 33.49 -13.82
N SER A 86 -17.32 33.07 -12.60
CA SER A 86 -16.98 33.80 -11.39
C SER A 86 -15.46 33.93 -11.22
N PRO A 87 -14.90 35.15 -11.11
CA PRO A 87 -13.48 35.34 -10.83
C PRO A 87 -13.17 35.31 -9.32
N LEU A 88 -14.15 34.95 -8.48
CA LEU A 88 -14.05 35.05 -7.03
C LEU A 88 -13.47 33.77 -6.43
N THR A 89 -12.62 33.92 -5.43
CA THR A 89 -12.10 32.80 -4.65
C THR A 89 -13.02 32.49 -3.47
N LEU A 90 -13.24 31.21 -3.20
CA LEU A 90 -14.05 30.73 -2.08
C LEU A 90 -13.21 30.57 -0.81
N GLU A 91 -13.75 31.02 0.31
CA GLU A 91 -13.26 30.74 1.66
C GLU A 91 -14.35 30.03 2.47
N ILE A 92 -13.98 28.96 3.18
CA ILE A 92 -14.85 28.15 4.01
C ILE A 92 -14.39 28.25 5.46
N GLU A 93 -15.33 28.58 6.31
CA GLU A 93 -15.16 28.68 7.76
C GLU A 93 -16.11 27.71 8.46
N SER A 94 -15.72 27.35 9.66
CA SER A 94 -16.50 26.53 10.57
C SER A 94 -16.99 27.33 11.76
N SER A 95 -18.22 27.03 12.18
CA SER A 95 -18.72 27.42 13.49
C SER A 95 -18.76 26.19 14.39
N GLN A 96 -18.20 26.30 15.61
CA GLN A 96 -18.07 25.20 16.58
C GLN A 96 -17.12 24.07 16.13
N TRP A 97 -16.99 23.02 16.93
CA TRP A 97 -16.12 21.87 16.66
C TRP A 97 -16.85 20.75 15.89
N LEU A 98 -16.09 19.96 15.11
CA LEU A 98 -16.60 18.80 14.38
C LEU A 98 -17.20 17.76 15.34
N GLY A 99 -18.46 17.40 15.10
CA GLY A 99 -19.26 16.50 15.93
C GLY A 99 -20.23 17.22 16.88
N SER A 100 -20.17 18.55 16.99
CA SER A 100 -21.19 19.33 17.70
C SER A 100 -22.52 19.32 16.92
N PRO A 101 -23.69 19.21 17.59
CA PRO A 101 -25.00 19.32 16.93
C PRO A 101 -25.21 20.70 16.26
N ASP A 102 -24.53 21.72 16.77
CA ASP A 102 -24.60 23.10 16.27
C ASP A 102 -23.50 23.42 15.25
N PHE A 103 -22.69 22.43 14.86
CA PHE A 103 -21.66 22.61 13.86
C PHE A 103 -22.27 23.01 12.50
N ARG A 104 -21.70 24.04 11.87
CA ARG A 104 -22.11 24.56 10.56
C ARG A 104 -20.91 25.06 9.78
N TYR A 105 -21.01 24.98 8.47
CA TYR A 105 -20.08 25.64 7.55
C TYR A 105 -20.65 26.99 7.15
N THR A 106 -19.80 27.99 7.07
CA THR A 106 -20.11 29.26 6.41
C THR A 106 -19.10 29.51 5.32
N TYR A 107 -19.53 30.14 4.23
CA TYR A 107 -18.64 30.44 3.11
C TYR A 107 -18.68 31.93 2.76
N ARG A 108 -17.54 32.43 2.28
CA ARG A 108 -17.38 33.80 1.79
C ARG A 108 -16.70 33.79 0.43
N PHE A 109 -17.03 34.78 -0.39
CA PHE A 109 -16.35 35.01 -1.66
C PHE A 109 -15.43 36.22 -1.54
N HIS A 110 -14.24 36.10 -2.13
CA HIS A 110 -13.22 37.14 -2.13
C HIS A 110 -12.84 37.51 -3.56
N LYS A 111 -12.66 38.81 -3.80
CA LYS A 111 -12.03 39.34 -5.02
C LYS A 111 -10.63 39.80 -4.66
N GLY A 112 -9.64 38.94 -4.90
CA GLY A 112 -8.29 39.14 -4.37
C GLY A 112 -8.26 38.94 -2.86
N THR A 113 -7.95 40.00 -2.09
CA THR A 113 -7.93 39.95 -0.62
C THR A 113 -9.21 40.47 0.02
N SER A 114 -10.08 41.16 -0.73
CA SER A 114 -11.27 41.79 -0.18
C SER A 114 -12.47 40.83 -0.21
N PRO A 115 -13.17 40.64 0.92
CA PRO A 115 -14.43 39.90 0.93
C PRO A 115 -15.49 40.68 0.15
N VAL A 116 -16.42 39.95 -0.46
CA VAL A 116 -17.45 40.52 -1.31
C VAL A 116 -18.84 40.07 -0.85
N SER A 117 -19.79 41.01 -0.82
CA SER A 117 -21.20 40.69 -0.59
C SER A 117 -21.77 39.98 -1.81
N PHE A 118 -22.48 38.89 -1.58
CA PHE A 118 -23.04 38.08 -2.64
C PHE A 118 -24.43 37.59 -2.28
N GLU A 119 -25.23 37.33 -3.31
CA GLU A 119 -26.38 36.45 -3.22
C GLU A 119 -26.11 35.24 -4.12
N ARG A 120 -26.54 34.05 -3.72
CA ARG A 120 -26.41 32.80 -4.50
C ARG A 120 -27.79 32.28 -4.89
N ARG A 121 -27.92 31.78 -6.12
CA ARG A 121 -29.06 30.97 -6.57
C ARG A 121 -28.56 29.83 -7.45
N GLY A 122 -28.60 28.63 -6.91
CA GLY A 122 -28.04 27.45 -7.57
C GLY A 122 -26.59 27.68 -8.00
N CYS A 123 -26.33 27.55 -9.29
CA CYS A 123 -25.01 27.76 -9.88
C CYS A 123 -24.71 29.22 -10.27
N PHE A 124 -25.58 30.18 -9.92
CA PHE A 124 -25.36 31.60 -10.18
C PHE A 124 -25.06 32.35 -8.89
N LEU A 125 -24.23 33.38 -9.03
CA LEU A 125 -23.87 34.31 -7.98
C LEU A 125 -24.14 35.74 -8.47
N THR A 126 -24.73 36.59 -7.64
CA THR A 126 -24.80 38.03 -7.92
C THR A 126 -23.94 38.82 -6.97
N THR A 127 -23.24 39.81 -7.51
CA THR A 127 -22.32 40.66 -6.77
C THR A 127 -22.35 42.05 -7.38
N ASN A 128 -22.67 43.07 -6.58
CA ASN A 128 -22.78 44.47 -7.04
C ASN A 128 -23.67 44.67 -8.30
N GLY A 129 -24.69 43.82 -8.48
CA GLY A 129 -25.60 43.85 -9.64
C GLY A 129 -25.13 43.08 -10.88
N GLU A 130 -23.92 42.52 -10.87
CA GLU A 130 -23.42 41.63 -11.93
C GLU A 130 -23.72 40.16 -11.57
N VAL A 131 -24.08 39.36 -12.58
CA VAL A 131 -24.37 37.92 -12.45
C VAL A 131 -23.18 37.11 -12.98
N PHE A 132 -22.69 36.19 -12.17
CA PHE A 132 -21.62 35.25 -12.50
C PHE A 132 -22.11 33.81 -12.41
N ARG A 133 -21.47 32.92 -13.18
CA ARG A 133 -21.68 31.46 -13.11
C ARG A 133 -20.55 30.79 -12.32
N LEU A 134 -20.93 29.85 -11.47
CA LEU A 134 -20.02 28.94 -10.78
C LEU A 134 -19.74 27.72 -11.66
N ASP A 135 -18.51 27.23 -11.61
CA ASP A 135 -18.14 25.94 -12.19
C ASP A 135 -18.84 24.78 -11.47
N SER A 136 -18.75 23.60 -12.07
CA SER A 136 -19.43 22.41 -11.56
C SER A 136 -18.96 22.02 -10.17
N ASP A 137 -17.65 22.06 -9.94
CA ASP A 137 -17.09 21.62 -8.67
C ASP A 137 -17.46 22.61 -7.56
N SER A 138 -17.36 23.92 -7.83
CA SER A 138 -17.82 24.97 -6.91
C SER A 138 -19.30 24.85 -6.57
N PHE A 139 -20.15 24.56 -7.55
CA PHE A 139 -21.57 24.34 -7.31
C PHE A 139 -21.79 23.10 -6.42
N THR A 140 -21.16 21.97 -6.74
CA THR A 140 -21.28 20.73 -5.96
C THR A 140 -20.83 20.92 -4.51
N LEU A 141 -19.74 21.65 -4.28
CA LEU A 141 -19.24 21.98 -2.94
C LEU A 141 -20.25 22.81 -2.14
N LEU A 142 -20.81 23.86 -2.73
CA LEU A 142 -21.78 24.72 -2.03
C LEU A 142 -23.10 23.98 -1.75
N GLU A 143 -23.55 23.13 -2.66
CA GLU A 143 -24.72 22.26 -2.43
C GLU A 143 -24.46 21.26 -1.30
N ALA A 144 -23.25 20.67 -1.23
CA ALA A 144 -22.87 19.78 -0.14
C ALA A 144 -22.88 20.50 1.22
N ILE A 145 -22.37 21.74 1.26
CA ILE A 145 -22.40 22.60 2.45
C ILE A 145 -23.84 22.93 2.87
N ASP A 146 -24.68 23.38 1.94
CA ASP A 146 -26.04 23.78 2.25
C ASP A 146 -26.91 22.58 2.66
N SER A 147 -26.73 21.44 2.00
CA SER A 147 -27.37 20.16 2.37
C SER A 147 -26.96 19.74 3.79
N PHE A 148 -25.66 19.81 4.11
CA PHE A 148 -25.18 19.53 5.47
C PHE A 148 -25.80 20.49 6.48
N ASN A 149 -25.77 21.80 6.22
CA ASN A 149 -26.30 22.82 7.12
C ASN A 149 -27.82 22.70 7.35
N ALA A 150 -28.58 22.23 6.35
CA ALA A 150 -30.02 22.00 6.45
C ALA A 150 -30.38 20.70 7.21
N SER A 151 -29.43 19.80 7.41
CA SER A 151 -29.67 18.50 8.06
C SER A 151 -30.04 18.66 9.55
N PRO A 152 -30.90 17.78 10.12
CA PRO A 152 -31.19 17.76 11.55
C PRO A 152 -29.94 17.56 12.43
N ALA A 153 -29.97 18.09 13.65
CA ALA A 153 -28.83 18.05 14.57
C ALA A 153 -28.35 16.63 14.92
N THR A 154 -29.28 15.67 15.06
CA THR A 154 -28.95 14.25 15.33
C THR A 154 -28.17 13.64 14.18
N THR A 155 -28.66 13.77 12.95
CA THR A 155 -27.99 13.26 11.75
C THR A 155 -26.69 13.97 11.44
N LYS A 156 -26.56 15.25 11.83
CA LYS A 156 -25.33 16.03 11.66
C LYS A 156 -24.19 15.45 12.47
N ALA A 157 -24.42 15.12 13.73
CA ALA A 157 -23.36 14.57 14.59
C ALA A 157 -22.82 13.25 14.02
N ASP A 158 -23.72 12.34 13.61
CA ASP A 158 -23.34 11.00 13.13
C ASP A 158 -22.63 11.05 11.75
N SER A 159 -23.08 11.92 10.85
CA SER A 159 -22.52 12.03 9.49
C SER A 159 -21.47 13.13 9.31
N ALA A 160 -21.20 13.93 10.35
CA ALA A 160 -20.33 15.11 10.27
C ALA A 160 -18.96 14.80 9.69
N LEU A 161 -18.34 13.70 10.10
CA LEU A 161 -16.98 13.37 9.70
C LEU A 161 -16.90 12.91 8.23
N LEU A 162 -17.88 12.10 7.79
CA LEU A 162 -18.00 11.67 6.40
C LEU A 162 -18.23 12.88 5.48
N ARG A 163 -19.19 13.74 5.85
CA ARG A 163 -19.49 14.98 5.11
C ARG A 163 -18.33 15.95 5.12
N PHE A 164 -17.58 16.04 6.23
CA PHE A 164 -16.36 16.84 6.28
C PHE A 164 -15.28 16.31 5.33
N HIS A 165 -15.08 14.99 5.24
CA HIS A 165 -14.14 14.40 4.28
C HIS A 165 -14.52 14.76 2.83
N GLU A 166 -15.80 14.61 2.46
CA GLU A 166 -16.33 15.00 1.15
C GLU A 166 -16.12 16.49 0.86
N ILE A 167 -16.56 17.36 1.77
CA ILE A 167 -16.46 18.82 1.63
C ILE A 167 -14.99 19.27 1.55
N LYS A 168 -14.10 18.71 2.37
CA LYS A 168 -12.67 19.04 2.35
C LYS A 168 -12.00 18.57 1.06
N GLY A 169 -12.38 17.41 0.53
CA GLY A 169 -11.92 16.92 -0.77
C GLY A 169 -12.29 17.87 -1.91
N LEU A 170 -13.57 18.26 -1.99
CA LEU A 170 -14.08 19.22 -2.97
C LEU A 170 -13.44 20.62 -2.79
N ALA A 171 -13.28 21.09 -1.55
CA ALA A 171 -12.61 22.36 -1.29
C ALA A 171 -11.15 22.34 -1.77
N SER A 172 -10.44 21.23 -1.56
CA SER A 172 -9.06 21.08 -2.03
C SER A 172 -8.94 21.00 -3.54
N SER A 173 -9.90 20.40 -4.25
CA SER A 173 -9.84 20.29 -5.72
C SER A 173 -10.00 21.65 -6.41
N ILE A 174 -10.81 22.54 -5.84
CA ILE A 174 -11.08 23.89 -6.36
C ILE A 174 -10.05 24.92 -5.85
N GLY A 175 -9.24 24.55 -4.85
CA GLY A 175 -8.32 25.47 -4.19
C GLY A 175 -9.03 26.50 -3.30
N ALA A 176 -10.17 26.11 -2.71
CA ALA A 176 -10.86 26.94 -1.73
C ALA A 176 -10.01 27.10 -0.46
N LYS A 177 -10.04 28.30 0.13
CA LYS A 177 -9.35 28.58 1.38
C LYS A 177 -10.14 27.97 2.54
N LEU A 178 -9.46 27.27 3.43
CA LEU A 178 -10.05 26.73 4.65
C LEU A 178 -9.54 27.54 5.84
N ASP A 179 -10.40 27.71 6.86
CA ASP A 179 -9.97 28.24 8.14
C ASP A 179 -8.90 27.36 8.81
N LYS A 180 -8.28 27.87 9.89
CA LYS A 180 -7.22 27.16 10.60
C LYS A 180 -7.69 25.82 11.19
N TYR A 181 -8.94 25.73 11.62
CA TYR A 181 -9.48 24.54 12.26
C TYR A 181 -9.73 23.42 11.25
N LEU A 182 -10.47 23.71 10.18
CA LEU A 182 -10.74 22.80 9.07
C LEU A 182 -9.46 22.41 8.32
N GLY A 183 -8.49 23.32 8.25
CA GLY A 183 -7.16 23.03 7.72
C GLY A 183 -6.42 21.96 8.53
N ALA A 184 -6.43 22.08 9.87
CA ALA A 184 -5.67 21.22 10.78
C ALA A 184 -6.31 19.84 11.05
N GLU A 185 -7.63 19.70 10.84
CA GLU A 185 -8.33 18.42 11.01
C GLU A 185 -8.27 17.59 9.72
N ARG A 186 -7.81 16.34 9.79
CA ARG A 186 -7.75 15.42 8.65
C ARG A 186 -8.61 14.20 8.94
N VAL A 187 -9.60 13.94 8.09
CA VAL A 187 -10.42 12.72 8.20
C VAL A 187 -9.98 11.72 7.14
N LEU A 188 -9.68 10.50 7.57
CA LEU A 188 -9.24 9.40 6.73
C LEU A 188 -10.26 8.26 6.76
N LEU A 189 -10.57 7.75 5.57
CA LEU A 189 -11.36 6.54 5.37
C LEU A 189 -10.46 5.54 4.63
N PRO A 190 -9.80 4.62 5.35
CA PRO A 190 -8.98 3.61 4.71
C PRO A 190 -9.87 2.67 3.89
N SER A 191 -9.44 2.29 2.69
CA SER A 191 -10.10 1.23 1.92
C SER A 191 -9.78 -0.16 2.45
N LYS A 192 -8.60 -0.31 3.07
CA LYS A 192 -8.12 -1.56 3.67
C LYS A 192 -7.35 -1.25 4.95
N LEU A 193 -7.43 -2.18 5.91
CA LEU A 193 -6.69 -2.09 7.15
C LEU A 193 -5.40 -2.89 7.05
N GLY A 194 -4.27 -2.20 7.15
CA GLY A 194 -2.97 -2.83 7.30
C GLY A 194 -2.87 -3.53 8.65
N VAL A 195 -2.19 -4.68 8.68
CA VAL A 195 -1.91 -5.39 9.93
C VAL A 195 -0.41 -5.64 10.05
N ASP A 196 0.13 -5.24 11.20
CA ASP A 196 1.54 -5.41 11.55
C ASP A 196 1.68 -6.23 12.84
N ILE A 197 2.86 -6.80 13.08
CA ILE A 197 3.16 -7.64 14.24
C ILE A 197 4.24 -6.97 15.06
N VAL A 198 3.91 -6.58 16.29
CA VAL A 198 4.84 -5.93 17.21
C VAL A 198 5.29 -6.93 18.27
N PRO A 199 6.61 -7.09 18.46
CA PRO A 199 7.13 -7.93 19.54
C PRO A 199 7.03 -7.23 20.89
N GLU A 200 6.80 -8.03 21.93
CA GLU A 200 6.68 -7.56 23.31
C GLU A 200 7.69 -8.25 24.24
N ALA A 201 7.80 -7.72 25.46
CA ALA A 201 8.63 -8.32 26.50
C ALA A 201 8.23 -9.78 26.77
N GLY A 202 9.23 -10.65 26.91
CA GLY A 202 9.03 -12.08 27.17
C GLY A 202 8.72 -12.93 25.93
N GLY A 203 9.10 -12.48 24.73
CA GLY A 203 8.96 -13.25 23.49
C GLY A 203 7.52 -13.34 22.95
N ARG A 204 6.63 -12.50 23.49
CA ARG A 204 5.25 -12.34 23.08
C ARG A 204 5.14 -11.51 21.80
N ILE A 205 4.05 -11.69 21.08
CA ILE A 205 3.70 -10.86 19.92
C ILE A 205 2.28 -10.32 20.07
N SER A 206 2.05 -9.13 19.54
CA SER A 206 0.72 -8.54 19.39
C SER A 206 0.54 -8.04 17.98
N PHE A 207 -0.63 -8.28 17.42
CA PHE A 207 -1.03 -7.66 16.17
C PHE A 207 -1.44 -6.21 16.44
N VAL A 208 -1.10 -5.31 15.53
CA VAL A 208 -1.46 -3.89 15.59
C VAL A 208 -2.01 -3.43 14.24
N PRO A 209 -3.01 -2.53 14.24
CA PRO A 209 -3.50 -1.93 13.01
C PRO A 209 -2.45 -0.97 12.44
N LYS A 210 -2.38 -0.90 11.11
CA LYS A 210 -1.48 -0.01 10.36
C LYS A 210 -2.25 0.64 9.23
N ILE A 211 -2.10 1.96 9.09
CA ILE A 211 -2.85 2.75 8.12
C ILE A 211 -1.91 3.72 7.45
N GLU A 212 -2.00 3.80 6.13
CA GLU A 212 -1.17 4.71 5.35
C GLU A 212 -1.47 6.18 5.72
N GLY A 213 -0.40 6.94 5.99
CA GLY A 213 -0.52 8.35 6.35
C GLY A 213 -0.97 8.62 7.79
N VAL A 214 -0.99 7.61 8.66
CA VAL A 214 -1.24 7.75 10.10
C VAL A 214 0.01 7.32 10.88
N PRO A 215 0.47 8.09 11.88
CA PRO A 215 1.60 7.69 12.72
C PRO A 215 1.30 6.39 13.50
N GLN A 216 2.14 5.38 13.30
CA GLN A 216 1.93 4.03 13.83
C GLN A 216 1.86 3.99 15.37
N GLU A 217 2.76 4.71 16.04
CA GLU A 217 2.84 4.73 17.51
C GLU A 217 1.58 5.35 18.12
N SER A 218 1.14 6.49 17.59
CA SER A 218 -0.06 7.20 18.05
C SER A 218 -1.33 6.38 17.80
N LEU A 219 -1.45 5.73 16.65
CA LEU A 219 -2.57 4.84 16.35
C LEU A 219 -2.59 3.63 17.28
N THR A 220 -1.44 2.99 17.49
CA THR A 220 -1.30 1.83 18.38
C THR A 220 -1.70 2.20 19.81
N ARG A 221 -1.26 3.37 20.29
CA ARG A 221 -1.62 3.88 21.61
C ARG A 221 -3.11 4.17 21.73
N ALA A 222 -3.72 4.81 20.73
CA ALA A 222 -5.15 5.09 20.71
C ALA A 222 -5.98 3.80 20.66
N PHE A 223 -5.54 2.82 19.87
CA PHE A 223 -6.19 1.53 19.73
C PHE A 223 -6.20 0.73 21.04
N PHE A 224 -5.06 0.70 21.76
CA PHE A 224 -4.97 -0.02 23.03
C PHE A 224 -5.44 0.77 24.26
N ALA A 225 -5.80 2.05 24.11
CA ALA A 225 -6.30 2.86 25.23
C ALA A 225 -7.72 2.46 25.66
N GLY A 226 -8.53 1.94 24.73
CA GLY A 226 -9.91 1.50 24.96
C GLY A 226 -10.02 -0.02 25.10
N ASP A 227 -11.00 -0.46 25.90
CA ASP A 227 -11.37 -1.87 25.99
C ASP A 227 -12.33 -2.30 24.85
N ASP A 228 -13.11 -1.35 24.32
CA ASP A 228 -14.03 -1.56 23.20
C ASP A 228 -13.51 -0.93 21.90
N ILE A 229 -13.93 -1.49 20.76
CA ILE A 229 -13.60 -0.96 19.43
C ILE A 229 -14.52 0.20 19.10
N GLU A 230 -13.92 1.35 18.80
CA GLU A 230 -14.63 2.55 18.35
C GLU A 230 -14.71 2.61 16.82
N SER A 231 -15.76 3.25 16.30
CA SER A 231 -15.87 3.51 14.86
C SER A 231 -14.96 4.64 14.39
N VAL A 232 -14.48 5.48 15.31
CA VAL A 232 -13.66 6.65 15.01
C VAL A 232 -12.51 6.73 16.00
N TYR A 233 -11.27 6.69 15.48
CA TYR A 233 -10.07 6.89 16.30
C TYR A 233 -9.46 8.25 16.00
N ALA A 234 -9.26 9.06 17.04
CA ALA A 234 -8.57 10.34 16.95
C ALA A 234 -7.08 10.17 17.32
N VAL A 235 -6.21 10.53 16.40
CA VAL A 235 -4.76 10.38 16.47
C VAL A 235 -4.11 11.73 16.22
N ASP A 236 -3.10 12.08 17.00
CA ASP A 236 -2.35 13.31 16.79
C ASP A 236 -1.35 13.13 15.64
N ASP A 237 -1.28 14.15 14.77
CA ASP A 237 -0.34 14.21 13.66
C ASP A 237 1.03 14.70 14.14
N GLU A 238 2.11 14.33 13.45
CA GLU A 238 3.47 14.77 13.76
C GLU A 238 3.62 16.30 13.63
N ALA A 239 2.83 16.91 12.74
CA ALA A 239 2.80 18.37 12.53
C ALA A 239 1.89 19.13 13.53
N GLY A 240 1.32 18.46 14.54
CA GLY A 240 0.41 19.06 15.52
C GLY A 240 -1.03 19.25 15.02
N GLY A 241 -1.38 18.64 13.89
CA GLY A 241 -2.76 18.46 13.43
C GLY A 241 -3.46 17.30 14.12
N ARG A 242 -4.75 17.10 13.80
CA ARG A 242 -5.53 15.97 14.33
C ARG A 242 -6.04 15.11 13.18
N ILE A 243 -5.72 13.81 13.22
CA ILE A 243 -6.17 12.82 12.26
C ILE A 243 -7.29 12.00 12.88
N ARG A 244 -8.46 11.98 12.25
CA ARG A 244 -9.58 11.11 12.64
C ARG A 244 -9.72 10.02 11.60
N VAL A 245 -9.57 8.77 12.02
CA VAL A 245 -9.74 7.61 11.15
C VAL A 245 -11.11 7.02 11.41
N ILE A 246 -11.90 6.86 10.35
CA ILE A 246 -13.23 6.25 10.42
C ILE A 246 -13.14 4.83 9.88
N PHE A 247 -13.71 3.87 10.61
CA PHE A 247 -13.76 2.47 10.22
C PHE A 247 -15.19 2.02 9.95
N ASP A 248 -15.38 1.29 8.85
CA ASP A 248 -16.64 0.59 8.56
C ASP A 248 -16.84 -0.65 9.45
N ASP A 249 -17.99 -1.31 9.32
CA ASP A 249 -18.36 -2.46 10.14
C ASP A 249 -17.42 -3.67 9.92
N GLU A 250 -16.92 -3.88 8.70
CA GLU A 250 -15.99 -4.97 8.40
C GLU A 250 -14.61 -4.72 9.03
N GLN A 251 -14.11 -3.49 8.90
CA GLN A 251 -12.86 -3.04 9.49
C GLN A 251 -12.92 -3.04 11.01
N GLN A 252 -14.06 -2.68 11.60
CA GLN A 252 -14.27 -2.81 13.05
C GLN A 252 -14.19 -4.27 13.49
N GLU A 253 -14.71 -5.22 12.70
CA GLU A 253 -14.57 -6.65 12.99
C GLU A 253 -13.11 -7.11 12.87
N VAL A 254 -12.35 -6.61 11.89
CA VAL A 254 -10.89 -6.81 11.82
C VAL A 254 -10.22 -6.31 13.11
N LEU A 255 -10.51 -5.08 13.53
CA LEU A 255 -9.96 -4.48 14.75
C LEU A 255 -10.30 -5.31 16.00
N ARG A 256 -11.52 -5.83 16.12
CA ARG A 256 -11.92 -6.73 17.21
C ARG A 256 -11.10 -8.02 17.21
N ARG A 257 -10.78 -8.56 16.04
CA ARG A 257 -9.95 -9.77 15.90
C ARG A 257 -8.50 -9.50 16.27
N ILE A 258 -7.95 -8.36 15.85
CA ILE A 258 -6.62 -7.90 16.29
C ILE A 258 -6.57 -7.81 17.82
N GLN A 259 -7.58 -7.21 18.45
CA GLN A 259 -7.64 -7.05 19.90
C GLN A 259 -7.71 -8.38 20.66
N LYS A 260 -8.37 -9.40 20.08
CA LYS A 260 -8.42 -10.78 20.64
C LYS A 260 -7.07 -11.48 20.57
N VAL A 261 -6.26 -11.16 19.56
CA VAL A 261 -4.98 -11.82 19.27
C VAL A 261 -3.81 -10.95 19.78
N ARG A 262 -3.91 -10.54 21.05
CA ARG A 262 -2.89 -9.79 21.79
C ARG A 262 -2.07 -10.67 22.71
N HIS A 263 -0.83 -10.27 22.98
CA HIS A 263 0.07 -10.89 23.96
C HIS A 263 0.27 -12.40 23.73
N LEU A 264 0.27 -12.85 22.47
CA LEU A 264 0.38 -14.27 22.13
C LEU A 264 1.74 -14.82 22.55
N SER A 265 1.75 -16.01 23.14
CA SER A 265 2.96 -16.76 23.49
C SER A 265 2.80 -18.26 23.23
N GLY A 266 3.93 -18.97 23.21
CA GLY A 266 3.97 -20.43 23.13
C GLY A 266 3.27 -20.98 21.87
N ARG A 267 2.43 -22.01 22.05
CA ARG A 267 1.77 -22.73 20.96
C ARG A 267 0.87 -21.86 20.10
N SER A 268 0.12 -20.93 20.70
CA SER A 268 -0.78 -20.03 19.96
C SER A 268 -0.03 -19.03 19.09
N LYS A 269 1.17 -18.59 19.52
CA LYS A 269 2.08 -17.80 18.66
C LYS A 269 2.47 -18.62 17.43
N SER A 270 2.92 -19.86 17.60
CA SER A 270 3.34 -20.73 16.49
C SER A 270 2.21 -21.04 15.51
N GLU A 271 0.99 -21.25 16.00
CA GLU A 271 -0.19 -21.52 15.15
C GLU A 271 -0.57 -20.29 14.30
N VAL A 272 -0.62 -19.10 14.91
CA VAL A 272 -0.96 -17.85 14.20
C VAL A 272 0.15 -17.39 13.26
N MET A 273 1.42 -17.64 13.58
CA MET A 273 2.53 -17.34 12.68
C MET A 273 2.60 -18.25 11.45
N ARG A 274 2.01 -19.45 11.53
CA ARG A 274 1.95 -20.39 10.40
C ARG A 274 0.92 -19.96 9.36
N ASP A 275 -0.21 -19.42 9.81
CA ASP A 275 -1.27 -18.88 8.97
C ASP A 275 -1.91 -17.65 9.63
N PRO A 276 -1.34 -16.45 9.40
CA PRO A 276 -1.88 -15.21 9.95
C PRO A 276 -3.26 -14.86 9.39
N LEU A 277 -3.58 -15.31 8.17
CA LEU A 277 -4.84 -15.01 7.49
C LEU A 277 -6.02 -15.77 8.11
N ALA A 278 -5.78 -16.95 8.70
CA ALA A 278 -6.81 -17.72 9.40
C ALA A 278 -7.49 -16.93 10.54
N VAL A 279 -6.78 -16.00 11.18
CA VAL A 279 -7.35 -15.11 12.22
C VAL A 279 -8.44 -14.20 11.66
N PHE A 280 -8.35 -13.88 10.37
CA PHE A 280 -9.21 -12.92 9.67
C PHE A 280 -10.20 -13.60 8.72
N ASP A 281 -10.52 -14.88 8.94
CA ASP A 281 -11.47 -15.61 8.10
C ASP A 281 -12.84 -14.90 8.04
N GLY A 282 -13.36 -14.70 6.82
CA GLY A 282 -14.57 -13.94 6.55
C GLY A 282 -14.42 -12.41 6.44
N VAL A 283 -13.26 -11.81 6.75
CA VAL A 283 -12.99 -10.36 6.53
C VAL A 283 -11.65 -10.12 5.83
N SER A 284 -11.04 -11.16 5.27
CA SER A 284 -9.70 -11.11 4.67
C SER A 284 -9.58 -10.14 3.48
N GLY A 285 -10.68 -9.82 2.80
CA GLY A 285 -10.71 -8.83 1.72
C GLY A 285 -10.39 -7.39 2.17
N SER A 286 -10.63 -7.10 3.44
CA SER A 286 -10.49 -5.77 4.06
C SER A 286 -9.18 -5.63 4.85
N VAL A 287 -8.32 -6.66 4.80
CA VAL A 287 -7.02 -6.74 5.49
C VAL A 287 -5.87 -6.74 4.48
N GLU A 288 -4.81 -5.99 4.78
CA GLU A 288 -3.56 -6.00 4.02
C GLU A 288 -2.37 -6.29 4.96
N PHE A 289 -1.64 -7.37 4.70
CA PHE A 289 -0.42 -7.66 5.46
C PHE A 289 0.77 -6.95 4.81
N SER A 290 1.56 -6.24 5.61
CA SER A 290 2.76 -5.50 5.15
C SER A 290 3.99 -6.39 4.87
N PHE A 291 3.78 -7.66 4.51
CA PHE A 291 4.86 -8.59 4.22
C PHE A 291 5.10 -8.65 2.71
N GLY A 292 6.38 -8.64 2.29
CA GLY A 292 6.71 -8.91 0.88
C GLY A 292 6.09 -10.25 0.46
N PRO A 293 5.80 -10.51 -0.82
CA PRO A 293 4.96 -11.64 -1.23
C PRO A 293 5.56 -13.02 -0.90
N ARG A 294 6.85 -13.08 -0.54
CA ARG A 294 7.56 -14.28 -0.09
C ARG A 294 7.70 -14.39 1.44
N VAL A 295 7.31 -13.36 2.18
CA VAL A 295 7.50 -13.25 3.62
C VAL A 295 6.29 -13.85 4.34
N VAL A 296 6.56 -14.84 5.19
CA VAL A 296 5.57 -15.54 6.02
C VAL A 296 5.32 -14.77 7.32
N GLY A 297 6.33 -14.07 7.84
CA GLY A 297 6.24 -13.23 9.04
C GLY A 297 7.60 -12.84 9.61
N VAL A 298 7.64 -12.33 10.84
CA VAL A 298 8.87 -12.01 11.60
C VAL A 298 8.88 -12.82 12.88
N GLY A 299 9.81 -13.76 13.04
CA GLY A 299 9.79 -14.72 14.14
C GLY A 299 11.15 -15.28 14.51
N ASP A 300 11.13 -16.29 15.39
CA ASP A 300 12.32 -17.01 15.80
C ASP A 300 12.71 -18.02 14.71
N PHE A 301 14.02 -18.20 14.47
CA PHE A 301 14.50 -19.11 13.42
C PHE A 301 14.07 -20.56 13.74
N PRO A 302 13.54 -21.34 12.78
CA PRO A 302 13.11 -22.71 13.05
C PRO A 302 14.27 -23.56 13.58
N PHE A 303 13.96 -24.57 14.40
CA PHE A 303 14.97 -25.49 14.93
C PHE A 303 15.73 -26.11 13.75
N THR A 304 17.04 -25.85 13.66
CA THR A 304 17.87 -26.38 12.58
C THR A 304 19.06 -27.10 13.16
N VAL A 305 19.35 -28.26 12.57
CA VAL A 305 20.48 -29.11 12.94
C VAL A 305 21.49 -29.06 11.81
N ARG A 306 22.73 -28.65 12.10
CA ARG A 306 23.82 -28.60 11.12
C ARG A 306 24.97 -29.50 11.55
N PRO A 307 25.38 -30.49 10.75
CA PRO A 307 26.59 -31.25 11.01
C PRO A 307 27.84 -30.39 10.76
N TYR A 308 28.81 -30.45 11.66
CA TYR A 308 30.12 -29.81 11.48
C TYR A 308 31.28 -30.76 11.81
N LEU A 309 32.44 -30.45 11.25
CA LEU A 309 33.72 -31.13 11.50
C LEU A 309 34.70 -30.10 12.08
N ASP A 310 35.07 -30.21 13.36
CA ASP A 310 36.10 -29.34 13.93
C ASP A 310 37.47 -29.94 13.67
N SER A 311 38.14 -29.40 12.66
CA SER A 311 39.56 -29.64 12.40
C SER A 311 40.28 -28.33 12.61
N ARG A 312 40.82 -28.08 13.81
CA ARG A 312 41.69 -26.92 14.10
C ARG A 312 43.05 -26.94 13.37
N ALA A 313 43.13 -27.54 12.20
CA ALA A 313 44.23 -27.32 11.26
C ALA A 313 43.83 -26.14 10.37
N GLY A 314 44.02 -24.92 10.88
CA GLY A 314 43.92 -23.72 10.06
C GLY A 314 44.90 -23.81 8.88
N ILE A 315 44.46 -23.34 7.71
CA ILE A 315 45.22 -23.32 6.45
C ILE A 315 46.54 -22.49 6.54
N PHE A 316 46.82 -21.84 7.68
CA PHE A 316 48.02 -21.02 7.92
C PHE A 316 48.97 -21.52 9.03
N ASP A 317 48.69 -22.64 9.72
CA ASP A 317 49.52 -23.03 10.87
C ASP A 317 50.57 -24.09 10.51
N GLY A 318 51.51 -23.69 9.65
CA GLY A 318 52.66 -24.52 9.24
C GLY A 318 53.81 -24.57 10.24
N LEU A 319 53.62 -24.21 11.52
CA LEU A 319 54.73 -24.05 12.48
C LEU A 319 54.50 -24.62 13.90
N ALA A 320 53.51 -25.48 14.13
CA ALA A 320 53.36 -26.18 15.41
C ALA A 320 53.35 -27.73 15.24
N PRO A 321 54.00 -28.49 16.15
CA PRO A 321 54.17 -29.93 15.97
C PRO A 321 52.84 -30.66 16.07
N ALA A 322 52.63 -31.58 15.12
CA ALA A 322 51.43 -32.39 14.97
C ALA A 322 51.13 -33.25 16.22
N GLY A 323 50.19 -32.77 17.05
CA GLY A 323 49.40 -33.64 17.92
C GLY A 323 48.26 -34.23 17.10
N HIS A 324 48.33 -35.51 16.74
CA HIS A 324 47.18 -36.24 16.19
C HIS A 324 46.06 -36.29 17.25
N ARG A 325 45.13 -35.33 17.21
CA ARG A 325 43.79 -35.50 17.78
C ARG A 325 42.85 -35.96 16.65
N PRO A 326 42.01 -36.98 16.88
CA PRO A 326 40.98 -37.34 15.91
C PRO A 326 40.06 -36.13 15.65
N PRO A 327 39.49 -35.99 14.45
CA PRO A 327 38.55 -34.91 14.16
C PRO A 327 37.34 -35.03 15.09
N ASP A 328 36.98 -33.92 15.74
CA ASP A 328 35.79 -33.86 16.57
C ASP A 328 34.57 -33.73 15.64
N TYR A 329 33.68 -34.71 15.72
CA TYR A 329 32.40 -34.71 15.00
C TYR A 329 31.36 -34.00 15.85
N GLY A 330 30.56 -33.11 15.29
CA GLY A 330 29.54 -32.43 16.07
C GLY A 330 28.28 -32.05 15.30
N LEU A 331 27.21 -31.86 16.05
CA LEU A 331 25.98 -31.25 15.59
C LEU A 331 25.85 -29.88 16.23
N GLU A 332 25.52 -28.87 15.43
CA GLU A 332 25.11 -27.56 15.90
C GLU A 332 23.58 -27.50 15.82
N CYS A 333 22.94 -27.47 16.98
CA CYS A 333 21.49 -27.38 17.13
C CYS A 333 21.14 -25.93 17.45
N THR A 334 20.44 -25.26 16.54
CA THR A 334 19.87 -23.94 16.80
C THR A 334 18.41 -24.11 17.20
N TYR A 335 18.02 -23.59 18.35
CA TYR A 335 16.66 -23.71 18.90
C TYR A 335 15.80 -22.50 18.53
N ALA A 336 14.49 -22.66 18.70
CA ALA A 336 13.47 -21.65 18.39
C ALA A 336 13.51 -20.42 19.31
N ASP A 337 14.46 -20.30 20.23
CA ASP A 337 14.75 -19.10 21.01
C ASP A 337 16.03 -18.37 20.52
N GLY A 338 16.62 -18.85 19.41
CA GLY A 338 17.87 -18.36 18.85
C GLY A 338 19.12 -18.84 19.58
N THR A 339 19.00 -19.72 20.58
CA THR A 339 20.16 -20.33 21.23
C THR A 339 20.75 -21.42 20.35
N THR A 340 22.07 -21.54 20.37
CA THR A 340 22.80 -22.55 19.61
C THR A 340 23.60 -23.42 20.55
N GLU A 341 23.38 -24.74 20.51
CA GLU A 341 24.15 -25.73 21.25
C GLU A 341 24.95 -26.64 20.33
N ARG A 342 26.20 -26.93 20.72
CA ARG A 342 27.12 -27.75 19.93
C ARG A 342 27.32 -29.12 20.55
N VAL A 343 26.58 -30.13 20.11
CA VAL A 343 26.72 -31.52 20.56
C VAL A 343 27.98 -32.10 19.94
N GLN A 344 28.86 -32.66 20.75
CA GLN A 344 30.13 -33.26 20.29
C GLN A 344 30.06 -34.78 20.44
N PHE A 345 30.58 -35.49 19.44
CA PHE A 345 30.69 -36.94 19.42
C PHE A 345 32.15 -37.35 19.42
N SER A 346 32.52 -38.18 20.38
CA SER A 346 33.88 -38.70 20.58
C SER A 346 34.22 -39.83 19.59
N SER A 347 33.24 -40.46 18.95
CA SER A 347 33.46 -41.58 18.03
C SER A 347 32.29 -41.81 17.07
N GLN A 348 32.57 -42.37 15.89
CA GLN A 348 31.56 -42.84 14.95
C GLN A 348 30.61 -43.89 15.56
N LYS A 349 31.07 -44.69 16.52
CA LYS A 349 30.21 -45.61 17.28
C LYS A 349 29.16 -44.87 18.12
N GLN A 350 29.53 -43.72 18.69
CA GLN A 350 28.64 -42.89 19.50
C GLN A 350 27.57 -42.22 18.64
N ILE A 351 27.92 -41.80 17.41
CA ILE A 351 26.96 -41.27 16.43
C ILE A 351 25.95 -42.35 16.01
N LEU A 352 26.42 -43.57 15.75
CA LEU A 352 25.54 -44.69 15.38
C LEU A 352 24.59 -45.08 16.52
N GLN A 353 25.09 -45.11 17.75
CA GLN A 353 24.28 -45.38 18.93
C GLN A 353 23.23 -44.28 19.13
N PHE A 354 23.63 -43.02 19.06
CA PHE A 354 22.72 -41.89 19.19
C PHE A 354 21.68 -41.85 18.07
N LYS A 355 22.05 -42.21 16.82
CA LYS A 355 21.09 -42.36 15.72
C LYS A 355 20.02 -43.41 16.03
N ASN A 356 20.43 -44.58 16.53
CA ASN A 356 19.48 -45.63 16.89
C ASN A 356 18.55 -45.18 18.04
N GLU A 357 19.08 -44.44 19.02
CA GLU A 357 18.29 -43.84 20.10
C GLU A 357 17.28 -42.80 19.57
N VAL A 358 17.68 -41.97 18.61
CA VAL A 358 16.81 -41.00 17.94
C VAL A 358 15.69 -41.68 17.15
N SER A 359 16.02 -42.72 16.38
CA SER A 359 15.01 -43.48 15.62
C SER A 359 14.07 -44.28 16.52
N ASP A 360 14.57 -44.86 17.61
CA ASP A 360 13.74 -45.55 18.60
C ASP A 360 12.79 -44.58 19.33
N ALA A 361 13.28 -43.40 19.71
CA ALA A 361 12.45 -42.36 20.34
C ALA A 361 11.36 -41.86 19.39
N ARG A 362 11.70 -41.66 18.10
CA ARG A 362 10.76 -41.28 17.05
C ARG A 362 9.67 -42.34 16.86
N CYS A 363 10.04 -43.63 16.78
CA CYS A 363 9.08 -44.73 16.69
C CYS A 363 8.17 -44.83 17.92
N ARG A 364 8.66 -44.40 19.10
CA ARG A 364 7.90 -44.38 20.36
C ARG A 364 7.11 -43.08 20.59
N GLY A 365 7.21 -42.09 19.70
CA GLY A 365 6.55 -40.79 19.84
C GLY A 365 7.14 -39.90 20.94
N ILE A 366 8.39 -40.15 21.36
CA ILE A 366 9.12 -39.37 22.35
C ILE A 366 9.79 -38.21 21.61
N GLY A 367 9.40 -36.97 21.94
CA GLY A 367 9.83 -35.76 21.22
C GLY A 367 11.20 -35.19 21.61
N THR A 368 11.83 -35.68 22.68
CA THR A 368 13.11 -35.19 23.19
C THR A 368 14.00 -36.31 23.68
N ILE A 369 15.31 -36.17 23.51
CA ILE A 369 16.32 -37.12 24.02
C ILE A 369 17.40 -36.35 24.77
N ASP A 370 17.79 -36.89 25.92
CA ASP A 370 18.92 -36.38 26.68
C ASP A 370 20.22 -37.03 26.22
N PHE A 371 21.18 -36.22 25.77
CA PHE A 371 22.50 -36.67 25.36
C PHE A 371 23.57 -35.71 25.88
N ASP A 372 24.57 -36.25 26.58
CA ASP A 372 25.65 -35.48 27.21
C ASP A 372 25.15 -34.32 28.10
N GLY A 373 24.06 -34.57 28.84
CA GLY A 373 23.42 -33.59 29.72
C GLY A 373 22.57 -32.53 29.02
N ARG A 374 22.24 -32.71 27.73
CA ARG A 374 21.48 -31.76 26.91
C ARG A 374 20.23 -32.39 26.33
N THR A 375 19.13 -31.65 26.36
CA THR A 375 17.83 -32.13 25.85
C THR A 375 17.65 -31.69 24.39
N ILE A 376 17.77 -32.62 23.46
CA ILE A 376 17.72 -32.38 22.02
C ILE A 376 16.34 -32.79 21.49
N LEU A 377 15.74 -31.96 20.63
CA LEU A 377 14.46 -32.24 19.99
C LEU A 377 14.60 -33.31 18.90
N VAL A 378 13.74 -34.32 18.95
CA VAL A 378 13.69 -35.40 17.95
C VAL A 378 12.91 -34.91 16.72
N THR A 379 13.65 -34.44 15.71
CA THR A 379 13.09 -34.02 14.42
C THR A 379 13.59 -34.91 13.27
N PRO A 380 12.85 -35.01 12.15
CA PRO A 380 13.33 -35.69 10.94
C PRO A 380 14.66 -35.10 10.42
N GLU A 381 14.88 -33.80 10.64
CA GLU A 381 16.11 -33.09 10.28
C GLU A 381 17.31 -33.57 11.10
N LEU A 382 17.13 -33.85 12.40
CA LEU A 382 18.17 -34.43 13.27
C LEU A 382 18.64 -35.79 12.75
N GLU A 383 17.70 -36.67 12.36
CA GLU A 383 18.05 -37.98 11.78
C GLU A 383 18.79 -37.83 10.45
N SER A 384 18.32 -36.95 9.58
CA SER A 384 18.97 -36.70 8.29
C SER A 384 20.38 -36.13 8.46
N SER A 385 20.59 -35.28 9.46
CA SER A 385 21.88 -34.69 9.79
C SER A 385 22.84 -35.71 10.39
N LEU A 386 22.35 -36.64 11.22
CA LEU A 386 23.13 -37.78 11.73
C LEU A 386 23.53 -38.74 10.60
N GLU A 387 22.65 -38.96 9.62
CA GLU A 387 22.99 -39.73 8.42
C GLU A 387 24.04 -39.04 7.55
N GLN A 388 23.94 -37.73 7.39
CA GLN A 388 24.97 -36.94 6.72
C GLN A 388 26.30 -37.02 7.48
N LEU A 389 26.29 -36.92 8.81
CA LEU A 389 27.50 -37.05 9.64
C LEU A 389 28.19 -38.42 9.47
N LEU A 390 27.41 -39.51 9.41
CA LEU A 390 27.91 -40.85 9.13
C LEU A 390 28.49 -41.00 7.70
N LYS A 391 27.98 -40.23 6.73
CA LYS A 391 28.47 -40.18 5.34
C LYS A 391 29.69 -39.26 5.16
N ILE A 392 29.78 -38.16 5.92
CA ILE A 392 30.86 -37.16 5.85
C ILE A 392 32.21 -37.72 6.31
N GLY A 393 32.24 -38.82 7.08
CA GLY A 393 33.47 -39.55 7.42
C GLY A 393 34.32 -40.02 6.24
N GLN A 394 33.88 -39.82 4.98
CA GLN A 394 34.60 -40.18 3.76
C GLN A 394 34.96 -38.99 2.83
N SER A 395 34.69 -37.72 3.19
CA SER A 395 34.88 -36.59 2.27
C SER A 395 35.25 -35.28 2.97
N LYS A 396 36.39 -34.70 2.61
CA LYS A 396 36.91 -33.41 3.10
C LYS A 396 36.19 -32.25 2.42
N HIS A 397 35.31 -31.54 3.12
CA HIS A 397 35.09 -30.10 2.90
C HIS A 397 34.67 -29.43 4.21
N SER A 398 35.24 -28.26 4.46
CA SER A 398 35.11 -27.47 5.69
C SER A 398 34.76 -26.04 5.30
N HIS A 399 33.77 -25.44 5.97
CA HIS A 399 33.76 -24.02 6.37
C HIS A 399 32.74 -23.83 7.51
N PRO A 400 33.11 -23.08 8.56
CA PRO A 400 32.17 -22.15 9.16
C PRO A 400 32.80 -20.75 9.22
N PRO A 401 31.95 -19.71 9.35
CA PRO A 401 32.27 -18.64 10.29
C PRO A 401 31.20 -18.55 11.38
N ASP A 402 31.66 -18.36 12.61
CA ASP A 402 30.86 -17.89 13.74
C ASP A 402 30.40 -16.44 13.49
N THR A 403 29.18 -16.10 13.92
CA THR A 403 28.97 -15.04 14.91
C THR A 403 27.53 -15.03 15.41
N LYS A 404 27.39 -14.78 16.71
CA LYS A 404 26.13 -14.67 17.46
C LYS A 404 25.27 -13.53 16.91
N SER A 405 23.99 -13.80 16.63
CA SER A 405 22.94 -12.79 16.63
C SER A 405 21.70 -13.29 17.37
N THR A 406 21.46 -12.71 18.55
CA THR A 406 20.12 -12.66 19.13
C THR A 406 19.35 -11.59 18.35
N GLY A 407 18.49 -12.01 17.44
CA GLY A 407 17.66 -11.11 16.64
C GLY A 407 16.49 -11.88 16.03
N GLN A 408 15.36 -11.20 15.87
CA GLN A 408 14.20 -11.70 15.14
C GLN A 408 14.53 -11.80 13.65
N TYR A 409 14.07 -12.87 13.00
CA TYR A 409 14.31 -13.12 11.59
C TYR A 409 13.03 -12.94 10.79
N VAL A 410 13.17 -12.38 9.59
CA VAL A 410 12.10 -12.40 8.59
C VAL A 410 12.00 -13.84 8.06
N LEU A 411 10.90 -14.51 8.37
CA LEU A 411 10.60 -15.85 7.87
C LEU A 411 10.07 -15.74 6.43
N ILE A 412 10.61 -16.56 5.53
CA ILE A 412 10.25 -16.56 4.12
C ILE A 412 9.83 -17.95 3.66
N TYR A 413 8.98 -18.03 2.64
CA TYR A 413 8.74 -19.28 1.91
C TYR A 413 10.06 -19.75 1.29
N THR A 414 10.46 -20.97 1.62
CA THR A 414 11.73 -21.56 1.16
C THR A 414 11.48 -22.43 -0.07
N ASN A 415 12.41 -22.42 -1.02
CA ASN A 415 12.28 -23.25 -2.23
C ASN A 415 13.42 -24.26 -2.32
N GLU A 416 13.98 -24.70 -1.18
CA GLU A 416 15.18 -25.54 -1.13
C GLU A 416 14.88 -27.01 -1.48
N THR A 417 13.75 -27.52 -0.99
CA THR A 417 13.30 -28.90 -1.21
C THR A 417 12.08 -28.98 -2.12
N GLU A 418 11.11 -28.09 -1.90
CA GLU A 418 9.85 -28.00 -2.65
C GLU A 418 9.58 -26.55 -3.07
N LEU A 419 8.87 -26.35 -4.19
CA LEU A 419 8.54 -25.00 -4.67
C LEU A 419 7.36 -24.43 -3.87
N GLU A 420 7.64 -23.72 -2.77
CA GLU A 420 6.62 -23.11 -1.91
C GLU A 420 6.12 -21.76 -2.45
N TYR A 421 6.97 -21.01 -3.15
CA TYR A 421 6.62 -19.69 -3.69
C TYR A 421 7.13 -19.48 -5.11
N GLN A 422 6.23 -19.02 -6.00
CA GLN A 422 6.56 -18.60 -7.36
C GLN A 422 5.98 -17.19 -7.63
N GLY A 423 6.85 -16.23 -7.91
CA GLY A 423 6.44 -14.87 -8.28
C GLY A 423 5.79 -14.79 -9.66
N LYS A 424 5.05 -13.71 -9.92
CA LYS A 424 4.53 -13.41 -11.26
C LYS A 424 5.70 -13.08 -12.18
N ASP A 425 5.92 -13.89 -13.22
CA ASP A 425 6.93 -13.60 -14.23
C ASP A 425 6.44 -12.46 -15.14
N THR A 426 7.27 -11.43 -15.31
CA THR A 426 7.09 -10.45 -16.38
C THR A 426 7.27 -11.17 -17.72
N ILE A 427 6.29 -11.03 -18.61
CA ILE A 427 6.36 -11.59 -19.96
C ILE A 427 7.54 -10.94 -20.69
N ALA A 428 8.51 -11.73 -21.08
CA ALA A 428 9.67 -11.29 -21.85
C ALA A 428 9.56 -11.74 -23.30
N ASP A 429 10.18 -10.97 -24.19
CA ASP A 429 10.33 -11.31 -25.59
C ASP A 429 11.12 -12.62 -25.74
N VAL A 430 10.51 -13.62 -26.39
CA VAL A 430 11.07 -14.96 -26.62
C VAL A 430 12.29 -14.90 -27.55
N HIS A 431 12.52 -13.77 -28.20
CA HIS A 431 13.59 -13.57 -29.18
C HIS A 431 14.81 -12.79 -28.67
N PHE A 432 14.88 -12.43 -27.38
CA PHE A 432 16.02 -11.66 -26.87
C PHE A 432 17.35 -12.42 -27.03
N LYS A 433 18.25 -11.85 -27.84
CA LYS A 433 19.63 -12.30 -28.04
C LYS A 433 20.58 -11.14 -27.78
N ALA A 434 21.35 -11.24 -26.71
CA ALA A 434 22.41 -10.28 -26.42
C ALA A 434 23.66 -10.59 -27.24
N GLU A 435 24.22 -9.58 -27.89
CA GLU A 435 25.52 -9.65 -28.54
C GLU A 435 26.64 -9.59 -27.49
N LEU A 436 27.82 -10.16 -27.81
CA LEU A 436 28.96 -10.10 -26.91
C LEU A 436 29.58 -8.68 -26.94
N PRO A 437 30.13 -8.18 -25.81
CA PRO A 437 30.79 -6.88 -25.76
C PRO A 437 31.92 -6.76 -26.78
N THR A 438 32.04 -5.60 -27.43
CA THR A 438 33.08 -5.32 -28.42
C THR A 438 34.49 -5.34 -27.84
N GLY A 439 34.63 -5.05 -26.54
CA GLY A 439 35.89 -5.15 -25.80
C GLY A 439 36.38 -6.58 -25.57
N PHE A 440 35.55 -7.60 -25.80
CA PHE A 440 35.91 -9.00 -25.59
C PHE A 440 36.68 -9.59 -26.77
N LYS A 441 38.00 -9.75 -26.61
CA LYS A 441 38.92 -10.21 -27.67
C LYS A 441 39.15 -11.74 -27.70
N ALA A 442 38.43 -12.50 -26.89
CA ALA A 442 38.57 -13.95 -26.81
C ALA A 442 37.29 -14.66 -27.29
N ASN A 443 37.32 -16.00 -27.36
CA ASN A 443 36.16 -16.80 -27.73
C ASN A 443 35.50 -17.37 -26.46
N ALA A 444 34.23 -16.99 -26.23
CA ALA A 444 33.42 -17.59 -25.17
C ALA A 444 33.03 -19.02 -25.56
N LYS A 445 33.07 -19.94 -24.60
CA LYS A 445 32.51 -21.30 -24.80
C LYS A 445 30.99 -21.21 -24.89
N ALA A 446 30.35 -22.19 -25.53
CA ALA A 446 28.90 -22.21 -25.73
C ALA A 446 28.10 -21.96 -24.44
N HIS A 447 28.46 -22.62 -23.34
CA HIS A 447 27.80 -22.44 -22.04
C HIS A 447 28.04 -21.06 -21.41
N GLN A 448 29.17 -20.42 -21.72
CA GLN A 448 29.48 -19.07 -21.24
C GLN A 448 28.62 -18.04 -21.98
N SER A 449 28.43 -18.23 -23.29
CA SER A 449 27.49 -17.41 -24.07
C SER A 449 26.05 -17.59 -23.60
N THR A 450 25.62 -18.82 -23.29
CA THR A 450 24.28 -19.08 -22.73
C THR A 450 24.10 -18.41 -21.36
N GLY A 451 25.08 -18.53 -20.46
CA GLY A 451 25.03 -17.89 -19.15
C GLY A 451 25.00 -16.36 -19.23
N TYR A 452 25.79 -15.77 -20.13
CA TYR A 452 25.75 -14.33 -20.42
C TYR A 452 24.38 -13.89 -20.95
N GLN A 453 23.84 -14.59 -21.96
CA GLN A 453 22.53 -14.29 -22.52
C GLN A 453 21.42 -14.40 -21.47
N TRP A 454 21.53 -15.39 -20.57
CA TRP A 454 20.60 -15.54 -19.45
C TRP A 454 20.69 -14.35 -18.49
N LEU A 455 21.89 -13.92 -18.09
CA LEU A 455 22.06 -12.74 -17.23
C LEU A 455 21.44 -11.48 -17.86
N ARG A 456 21.73 -11.23 -19.15
CA ARG A 456 21.13 -10.12 -19.91
C ARG A 456 19.61 -10.22 -19.97
N ALA A 457 19.06 -11.40 -20.27
CA ALA A 457 17.61 -11.59 -20.29
C ALA A 457 16.95 -11.33 -18.93
N ASN A 458 17.62 -11.65 -17.81
CA ASN A 458 17.11 -11.33 -16.48
C ASN A 458 17.16 -9.82 -16.20
N TYR A 459 18.20 -9.14 -16.67
CA TYR A 459 18.35 -7.69 -16.53
C TYR A 459 17.27 -6.93 -17.29
N GLU A 460 17.03 -7.27 -18.56
CA GLU A 460 15.94 -6.68 -19.38
C GLU A 460 14.54 -6.89 -18.78
N ARG A 461 14.37 -7.95 -17.98
CA ARG A 461 13.12 -8.24 -17.26
C ARG A 461 12.94 -7.40 -15.99
N ASN A 462 13.87 -6.49 -15.68
CA ASN A 462 13.93 -5.74 -14.44
C ASN A 462 13.85 -6.65 -13.19
N ARG A 463 14.48 -7.83 -13.26
CA ARG A 463 14.55 -8.71 -12.09
C ARG A 463 15.49 -8.09 -11.05
N THR A 464 15.05 -8.10 -9.79
CA THR A 464 15.80 -7.52 -8.66
C THR A 464 17.07 -8.30 -8.30
N GLY A 465 17.22 -9.52 -8.80
CA GLY A 465 18.40 -10.35 -8.62
C GLY A 465 18.26 -11.69 -9.34
N CYS A 466 19.38 -12.39 -9.50
CA CYS A 466 19.41 -13.72 -10.08
C CYS A 466 20.53 -14.56 -9.44
N LEU A 467 20.36 -15.89 -9.41
CA LEU A 467 21.35 -16.82 -8.88
C LEU A 467 21.96 -17.62 -10.03
N LEU A 468 23.25 -17.40 -10.31
CA LEU A 468 23.99 -18.12 -11.33
C LEU A 468 24.58 -19.42 -10.73
N ALA A 469 23.76 -20.46 -10.70
CA ALA A 469 24.02 -21.73 -10.00
C ALA A 469 24.71 -22.82 -10.85
N ASP A 470 25.51 -22.43 -11.86
CA ASP A 470 26.30 -23.36 -12.68
C ASP A 470 27.39 -24.08 -11.85
N ASP A 471 27.82 -25.27 -12.30
CA ASP A 471 28.91 -26.05 -11.67
C ASP A 471 30.21 -25.24 -11.49
N MET A 472 31.02 -25.65 -10.50
CA MET A 472 32.33 -25.04 -10.23
C MET A 472 33.29 -25.24 -11.41
N GLY A 473 34.09 -24.21 -11.72
CA GLY A 473 35.09 -24.29 -12.80
C GLY A 473 34.59 -23.96 -14.22
N LEU A 474 33.28 -23.70 -14.41
CA LEU A 474 32.73 -23.37 -15.74
C LEU A 474 33.01 -21.93 -16.22
N GLY A 475 33.65 -21.10 -15.39
CA GLY A 475 34.02 -19.73 -15.75
C GLY A 475 32.89 -18.71 -15.50
N LYS A 476 32.16 -18.84 -14.39
CA LYS A 476 31.14 -17.87 -13.94
C LYS A 476 31.66 -16.44 -13.86
N THR A 477 32.92 -16.26 -13.43
CA THR A 477 33.59 -14.95 -13.41
C THR A 477 33.63 -14.33 -14.80
N LEU A 478 33.90 -15.11 -15.85
CA LEU A 478 33.90 -14.60 -17.21
C LEU A 478 32.49 -14.20 -17.66
N GLN A 479 31.46 -15.00 -17.35
CA GLN A 479 30.07 -14.69 -17.66
C GLN A 479 29.64 -13.34 -17.03
N VAL A 480 30.04 -13.09 -15.76
CA VAL A 480 29.76 -11.82 -15.05
C VAL A 480 30.55 -10.65 -15.66
N LEU A 481 31.83 -10.85 -15.99
CA LEU A 481 32.64 -9.80 -16.64
C LEU A 481 32.10 -9.41 -18.01
N LEU A 482 31.61 -10.38 -18.80
CA LEU A 482 30.94 -10.10 -20.08
C LEU A 482 29.66 -9.29 -19.88
N PHE A 483 28.87 -9.63 -18.86
CA PHE A 483 27.66 -8.88 -18.50
C PHE A 483 27.98 -7.43 -18.12
N LEU A 484 28.97 -7.20 -17.25
CA LEU A 484 29.38 -5.85 -16.86
C LEU A 484 29.96 -5.06 -18.03
N ALA A 485 30.81 -5.68 -18.86
CA ALA A 485 31.37 -5.03 -20.03
C ALA A 485 30.28 -4.56 -21.01
N ALA A 486 29.22 -5.35 -21.21
CA ALA A 486 28.08 -4.94 -22.02
C ALA A 486 27.39 -3.70 -21.45
N LEU A 487 27.11 -3.68 -20.14
CA LEU A 487 26.46 -2.53 -19.49
C LEU A 487 27.33 -1.26 -19.52
N ILE A 488 28.66 -1.40 -19.45
CA ILE A 488 29.58 -0.27 -19.59
C ILE A 488 29.56 0.27 -21.02
N GLU A 489 29.55 -0.60 -22.04
CA GLU A 489 29.46 -0.20 -23.45
C GLU A 489 28.12 0.48 -23.79
N GLU A 490 27.05 0.13 -23.07
CA GLU A 490 25.70 0.71 -23.19
C GLU A 490 25.47 1.96 -22.32
N ASP A 491 26.49 2.42 -21.58
CA ASP A 491 26.44 3.57 -20.65
C ASP A 491 25.40 3.45 -19.51
N ASP A 492 24.98 2.21 -19.22
CA ASP A 492 23.91 1.89 -18.27
C ASP A 492 24.39 1.92 -16.80
N LEU A 493 25.71 1.94 -16.60
CA LEU A 493 26.39 2.04 -15.30
C LEU A 493 26.93 3.45 -15.00
N SER A 494 26.55 4.48 -15.77
CA SER A 494 27.03 5.84 -15.56
C SER A 494 26.35 6.55 -14.37
N ASP A 495 27.12 7.34 -13.61
CA ASP A 495 26.69 8.08 -12.41
C ASP A 495 25.58 9.15 -12.64
N ASN A 496 25.11 9.34 -13.89
CA ASN A 496 24.18 10.40 -14.27
C ASN A 496 22.69 9.99 -14.27
N LYS A 497 22.32 8.79 -13.81
CA LYS A 497 20.91 8.42 -13.66
C LYS A 497 20.30 8.96 -12.36
N PRO A 498 19.07 9.53 -12.39
CA PRO A 498 18.40 9.99 -11.17
C PRO A 498 18.21 8.79 -10.23
N ALA A 499 18.72 8.92 -9.01
CA ALA A 499 18.71 7.90 -7.98
C ALA A 499 17.28 7.52 -7.58
N SER A 500 16.72 6.51 -8.23
CA SER A 500 15.61 5.71 -7.69
C SER A 500 15.98 4.23 -7.81
N ASN A 501 16.38 3.65 -6.68
CA ASN A 501 16.57 2.20 -6.46
C ASN A 501 17.80 1.51 -7.10
N LEU A 502 19.01 2.03 -6.93
CA LEU A 502 20.23 1.23 -7.16
C LEU A 502 20.77 0.62 -5.85
N PRO A 503 21.11 -0.69 -5.82
CA PRO A 503 21.82 -1.32 -4.69
C PRO A 503 23.24 -0.76 -4.53
N PRO A 504 23.87 -0.93 -3.35
CA PRO A 504 25.11 -0.24 -3.00
C PRO A 504 26.31 -0.92 -3.64
N TRP A 505 26.59 -0.62 -4.90
CA TRP A 505 27.92 -0.87 -5.43
C TRP A 505 28.32 0.20 -6.44
N ASN A 506 29.18 1.11 -5.98
CA ASN A 506 30.01 1.97 -6.79
C ASN A 506 31.46 1.52 -6.50
N PRO A 507 32.20 0.94 -7.47
CA PRO A 507 33.53 0.36 -7.23
C PRO A 507 34.55 1.31 -6.57
#